data_AF-A0A956MGP4-F1
#
_entry.id   AF-A0A956MGP4-F1
#
_cell.length_a   1.000
_cell.length_b   1.000
_cell.length_c   1.000
_cell.angle_alpha   90.00
_cell.angle_beta   90.00
_cell.angle_gamma   90.00
#
_symmetry.space_group_name_H-M   'P 1'
#
loop_
_entity.id
_entity.type
_entity.pdbx_description
1 polymer ?
#
loop_
_entity_poly.entity_id
_entity_poly.type
_entity_poly.pdbx_seq_one_letter_code
_entity_poly.pdbx_strand_id
1 'polypeptide(L)'
;MKRGGRSADEPRRPRRVGEAPTPARPRPVREGFAPPPPVDEPEPSVRFEADGVSWHVRVTGEHRGAGGVPLLELRFERSDADEWRTLLVPRLDPAVLDEARWVVLLRRARLGEEPAS
;
A
#
# COMPACT_ATOMS: atom_id res chain seq x y z
N MET A 1 28.46 96.67 -3.09
CA MET A 1 29.54 95.70 -2.78
C MET A 1 28.98 94.28 -2.81
N LYS A 2 29.77 93.34 -3.33
CA LYS A 2 29.44 91.96 -3.78
C LYS A 2 28.42 91.22 -2.88
N ARG A 3 27.33 90.69 -3.46
CA ARG A 3 26.37 89.81 -2.75
C ARG A 3 26.48 88.39 -3.29
N GLY A 4 26.73 87.45 -2.37
CA GLY A 4 26.95 86.03 -2.60
C GLY A 4 25.77 85.36 -3.30
N GLY A 5 26.10 84.57 -4.31
CA GLY A 5 25.16 83.81 -5.14
C GLY A 5 25.00 82.39 -4.62
N ARG A 6 23.89 82.18 -3.91
CA ARG A 6 23.00 81.00 -3.88
C ARG A 6 23.64 79.62 -4.08
N SER A 7 23.80 78.90 -2.97
CA SER A 7 23.57 77.45 -2.93
C SER A 7 22.08 77.19 -3.16
N ALA A 8 21.74 76.76 -4.37
CA ALA A 8 20.46 76.16 -4.68
C ALA A 8 20.76 74.86 -5.41
N ASP A 9 21.18 73.85 -4.66
CA ASP A 9 21.13 72.48 -5.17
C ASP A 9 20.04 71.74 -4.39
N GLU A 10 18.98 71.48 -5.14
CA GLU A 10 17.70 70.90 -4.81
C GLU A 10 17.87 69.41 -4.43
N PRO A 11 17.62 68.95 -3.19
CA PRO A 11 17.33 67.54 -2.99
C PRO A 11 15.84 67.33 -3.31
N ARG A 12 15.59 66.83 -4.52
CA ARG A 12 14.29 66.32 -4.93
C ARG A 12 13.75 65.32 -3.90
N ARG A 13 12.44 65.42 -3.71
CA ARG A 13 11.54 64.69 -2.81
C ARG A 13 11.63 63.13 -2.92
N PRO A 14 10.99 62.40 -1.97
CA PRO A 14 11.51 61.22 -1.32
C PRO A 14 11.36 59.92 -2.12
N ARG A 15 12.15 58.91 -1.71
CA ARG A 15 12.04 57.49 -2.10
C ARG A 15 10.57 57.05 -2.10
N ARG A 16 10.06 56.58 -3.24
CA ARG A 16 8.88 55.73 -3.25
C ARG A 16 9.23 54.43 -2.53
N VAL A 17 8.70 54.29 -1.33
CA VAL A 17 8.44 53.00 -0.70
C VAL A 17 7.37 52.32 -1.54
N GLY A 18 7.63 51.07 -1.93
CA GLY A 18 6.61 50.22 -2.54
C GLY A 18 7.03 49.62 -3.88
N GLU A 19 8.05 48.76 -3.86
CA GLU A 19 8.02 47.60 -4.75
C GLU A 19 8.08 46.37 -3.85
N ALA A 20 6.90 45.82 -3.55
CA ALA A 20 6.79 44.51 -2.95
C ALA A 20 7.44 43.50 -3.93
N PRO A 21 8.26 42.54 -3.46
CA PRO A 21 8.75 41.50 -4.34
C PRO A 21 7.52 40.77 -4.92
N THR A 22 7.39 40.80 -6.24
CA THR A 22 6.39 40.01 -6.98
C THR A 22 6.44 38.59 -6.44
N PRO A 23 5.34 38.02 -5.91
CA PRO A 23 5.35 36.64 -5.48
C PRO A 23 5.67 35.79 -6.70
N ALA A 24 6.77 35.04 -6.63
CA ALA A 24 7.16 34.10 -7.65
C ALA A 24 5.94 33.23 -7.96
N ARG A 25 5.47 33.26 -9.22
CA ARG A 25 4.40 32.36 -9.68
C ARG A 25 4.78 30.94 -9.26
N PRO A 26 3.88 30.17 -8.62
CA PRO A 26 4.14 28.77 -8.36
C PRO A 26 4.43 28.12 -9.71
N ARG A 27 5.60 27.48 -9.82
CA ARG A 27 5.92 26.67 -11.00
C ARG A 27 4.80 25.64 -11.14
N PRO A 28 4.31 25.35 -12.36
CA PRO A 28 3.42 24.21 -12.54
C PRO A 28 4.20 22.99 -12.05
N VAL A 29 3.72 22.39 -10.95
CA VAL A 29 4.13 21.05 -10.57
C VAL A 29 3.91 20.19 -11.81
N ARG A 30 4.97 19.60 -12.35
CA ARG A 30 4.83 18.56 -13.37
C ARG A 30 4.09 17.41 -12.70
N GLU A 31 2.77 17.45 -12.81
CA GLU A 31 1.86 16.34 -12.61
C GLU A 31 2.24 15.30 -13.67
N GLY A 32 3.11 14.37 -13.27
CA GLY A 32 3.75 13.46 -14.22
C GLY A 32 4.68 12.45 -13.58
N PHE A 33 4.60 12.28 -12.26
CA PHE A 33 5.05 11.07 -11.62
C PHE A 33 3.88 10.58 -10.78
N ALA A 34 2.91 9.96 -11.44
CA ALA A 34 2.09 8.99 -10.72
C ALA A 34 3.09 8.02 -10.07
N PRO A 35 3.03 7.78 -8.76
CA PRO A 35 3.79 6.67 -8.20
C PRO A 35 3.49 5.45 -9.08
N PRO A 36 4.48 4.57 -9.36
CA PRO A 36 4.15 3.30 -9.99
C PRO A 36 2.95 2.72 -9.25
N PRO A 37 2.01 2.05 -9.95
CA PRO A 37 0.93 1.35 -9.25
C PRO A 37 1.58 0.58 -8.10
N PRO A 38 0.94 0.53 -6.89
CA PRO A 38 1.48 -0.27 -5.81
C PRO A 38 1.83 -1.62 -6.42
N VAL A 39 3.10 -1.99 -6.35
CA VAL A 39 3.51 -3.33 -6.76
C VAL A 39 2.60 -4.21 -5.93
N ASP A 40 1.69 -4.93 -6.55
CA ASP A 40 0.94 -5.98 -5.89
C ASP A 40 2.02 -6.86 -5.26
N GLU A 41 2.28 -6.67 -3.96
CA GLU A 41 3.12 -7.59 -3.21
C GLU A 41 2.50 -8.95 -3.52
N PRO A 42 3.26 -9.88 -4.12
CA PRO A 42 2.65 -11.10 -4.62
C PRO A 42 1.93 -11.72 -3.44
N GLU A 43 0.59 -11.77 -3.51
CA GLU A 43 -0.20 -12.37 -2.45
C GLU A 43 0.44 -13.71 -2.15
N PRO A 44 0.83 -13.99 -0.89
CA PRO A 44 1.63 -15.16 -0.58
C PRO A 44 0.83 -16.38 -1.03
N SER A 45 1.30 -16.98 -2.13
CA SER A 45 0.60 -18.05 -2.79
C SER A 45 1.51 -19.26 -2.91
N VAL A 46 0.97 -20.42 -2.54
CA VAL A 46 1.74 -21.66 -2.39
C VAL A 46 1.15 -22.71 -3.30
N ARG A 47 1.99 -23.45 -4.00
CA ARG A 47 1.58 -24.60 -4.80
C ARG A 47 2.11 -25.87 -4.16
N PHE A 48 1.27 -26.89 -4.08
CA PHE A 48 1.64 -28.20 -3.53
C PHE A 48 0.83 -29.30 -4.20
N GLU A 49 1.32 -30.54 -4.13
CA GLU A 49 0.61 -31.71 -4.66
C GLU A 49 -0.05 -32.50 -3.52
N ALA A 50 -1.29 -32.94 -3.74
CA ALA A 50 -2.00 -33.80 -2.80
C ALA A 50 -2.86 -34.81 -3.56
N ASP A 51 -2.73 -36.10 -3.24
CA ASP A 51 -3.46 -37.18 -3.89
C ASP A 51 -3.28 -37.22 -5.43
N GLY A 52 -2.11 -36.82 -5.93
CA GLY A 52 -1.82 -36.71 -7.37
C GLY A 52 -2.47 -35.51 -8.07
N VAL A 53 -2.93 -34.53 -7.29
CA VAL A 53 -3.60 -33.31 -7.77
C VAL A 53 -2.82 -32.08 -7.34
N SER A 54 -2.60 -31.14 -8.27
CA SER A 54 -1.96 -29.86 -7.97
C SER A 54 -2.93 -28.86 -7.38
N TRP A 55 -2.60 -28.33 -6.20
CA TRP A 55 -3.36 -27.32 -5.49
C TRP A 55 -2.60 -26.00 -5.43
N HIS A 56 -3.34 -24.90 -5.57
CA HIS A 56 -2.85 -23.54 -5.37
C HIS A 56 -3.57 -22.94 -4.16
N VAL A 57 -2.80 -22.49 -3.17
CA VAL A 57 -3.31 -21.81 -1.99
C VAL A 57 -3.05 -20.33 -2.14
N ARG A 58 -4.06 -19.52 -1.87
CA ARG A 58 -3.92 -18.07 -1.69
C ARG A 58 -4.61 -17.63 -0.41
N VAL A 59 -4.06 -16.59 0.21
CA VAL A 59 -4.76 -15.86 1.26
C VAL A 59 -5.75 -14.92 0.58
N THR A 60 -7.04 -15.04 0.88
CA THR A 60 -8.09 -14.20 0.28
C THR A 60 -8.63 -13.13 1.23
N GLY A 61 -8.30 -13.22 2.52
CA GLY A 61 -8.76 -12.27 3.52
C GLY A 61 -8.17 -12.50 4.89
N GLU A 62 -8.35 -11.51 5.76
CA GLU A 62 -8.05 -11.58 7.17
C GLU A 62 -9.32 -11.34 7.99
N HIS A 63 -9.52 -12.14 9.02
CA HIS A 63 -10.69 -12.08 9.89
C HIS A 63 -10.26 -11.98 11.35
N ARG A 64 -11.18 -11.56 12.21
CA ARG A 64 -10.98 -11.59 13.66
C ARG A 64 -11.92 -12.64 14.25
N GLY A 65 -11.34 -13.72 14.77
CA GLY A 65 -12.07 -14.79 15.46
C GLY A 65 -12.49 -14.39 16.88
N ALA A 66 -13.14 -15.34 17.56
CA ALA A 66 -13.47 -15.20 18.98
C ALA A 66 -12.21 -14.91 19.82
N GLY A 67 -12.34 -14.07 20.83
CA GLY A 67 -11.20 -13.66 21.67
C GLY A 67 -10.19 -12.71 20.99
N GLY A 68 -10.50 -12.20 19.80
CA GLY A 68 -9.64 -11.25 19.09
C GLY A 68 -8.48 -11.89 18.31
N VAL A 69 -8.48 -13.21 18.17
CA VAL A 69 -7.45 -13.95 17.44
C VAL A 69 -7.51 -13.59 15.95
N PRO A 70 -6.39 -13.16 15.33
CA PRO A 70 -6.36 -12.93 13.89
C PRO A 70 -6.41 -14.27 13.15
N LEU A 71 -7.29 -14.36 12.17
CA LEU A 71 -7.48 -15.51 11.29
C LEU A 71 -7.15 -15.11 9.85
N LEU A 72 -6.56 -16.03 9.08
CA LEU A 72 -6.41 -15.91 7.64
C LEU A 72 -7.46 -16.79 6.95
N GLU A 73 -8.07 -16.24 5.90
CA GLU A 73 -8.87 -17.01 4.96
C GLU A 73 -7.96 -17.59 3.89
N LEU A 74 -7.84 -18.91 3.89
CA LEU A 74 -7.09 -19.66 2.90
C LEU A 74 -8.05 -20.23 1.87
N ARG A 75 -7.81 -19.90 0.60
CA ARG A 75 -8.51 -20.49 -0.54
C ARG A 75 -7.60 -21.49 -1.23
N PHE A 76 -8.04 -22.75 -1.25
CA PHE A 76 -7.42 -23.87 -1.94
C PHE A 76 -8.11 -24.07 -3.28
N GLU A 77 -7.40 -23.82 -4.37
CA GLU A 77 -7.87 -24.02 -5.73
C GLU A 77 -7.21 -25.23 -6.34
N ARG A 78 -8.04 -26.09 -6.92
CA ARG A 78 -7.59 -27.24 -7.67
C ARG A 78 -7.18 -26.79 -9.07
N SER A 79 -6.05 -27.26 -9.58
CA SER A 79 -5.52 -26.77 -10.87
C SER A 79 -6.19 -27.39 -12.09
N ASP A 80 -6.72 -28.61 -11.95
CA ASP A 80 -7.34 -29.39 -13.04
C ASP A 80 -8.88 -29.28 -13.09
N ALA A 81 -9.49 -28.57 -12.13
CA ALA A 81 -10.93 -28.42 -12.02
C ALA A 81 -11.30 -27.01 -11.55
N ASP A 82 -12.50 -26.54 -11.90
CA ASP A 82 -13.09 -25.32 -11.33
C ASP A 82 -13.61 -25.58 -9.91
N GLU A 83 -12.79 -26.21 -9.07
CA GLU A 83 -13.09 -26.57 -7.69
C GLU A 83 -12.21 -25.75 -6.74
N TRP A 84 -12.84 -25.13 -5.76
CA TRP A 84 -12.16 -24.42 -4.69
C TRP A 84 -12.77 -24.72 -3.33
N ARG A 85 -11.95 -24.62 -2.28
CA ARG A 85 -12.32 -24.77 -0.88
C ARG A 85 -11.73 -23.63 -0.07
N THR A 86 -12.40 -23.26 1.01
CA THR A 86 -11.93 -22.22 1.92
C THR A 86 -11.74 -22.78 3.32
N LEU A 87 -10.75 -22.26 4.03
CA LEU A 87 -10.57 -22.55 5.45
C LEU A 87 -10.10 -21.29 6.19
N LEU A 88 -10.74 -21.01 7.31
CA LEU A 88 -10.26 -20.01 8.27
C LEU A 88 -9.28 -20.67 9.24
N VAL A 89 -8.06 -20.14 9.30
CA VAL A 89 -7.00 -20.63 10.20
C VAL A 89 -6.45 -19.49 11.03
N PRO A 90 -5.92 -19.73 12.23
CA PRO A 90 -5.12 -18.73 12.93
C PRO A 90 -4.04 -18.16 12.02
N ARG A 91 -3.76 -16.85 12.13
CA ARG A 91 -2.71 -16.21 11.34
C ARG A 91 -1.40 -16.96 11.52
N LEU A 92 -0.96 -17.55 10.42
CA LEU A 92 0.21 -18.39 10.32
C LEU A 92 1.06 -17.86 9.18
N ASP A 93 2.37 -17.97 9.32
CA ASP A 93 3.27 -17.56 8.25
C ASP A 93 3.27 -18.67 7.18
N PRO A 94 2.82 -18.40 5.94
CA PRO A 94 2.75 -19.43 4.91
C PRO A 94 4.12 -19.93 4.47
N ALA A 95 5.21 -19.17 4.71
CA ALA A 95 6.57 -19.58 4.36
C ALA A 95 7.15 -20.61 5.34
N VAL A 96 6.56 -20.78 6.53
CA VAL A 96 7.00 -21.80 7.50
C VAL A 96 6.18 -23.10 7.45
N LEU A 97 5.19 -23.17 6.56
CA LEU A 97 4.39 -24.38 6.34
C LEU A 97 5.06 -25.27 5.29
N ASP A 98 5.39 -26.49 5.71
CA ASP A 98 5.76 -27.58 4.82
C ASP A 98 4.53 -28.16 4.09
N GLU A 99 4.79 -28.92 3.03
CA GLU A 99 3.74 -29.55 2.21
C GLU A 99 2.78 -30.42 3.04
N ALA A 100 3.27 -31.18 4.03
CA ALA A 100 2.40 -32.04 4.82
C ALA A 100 1.39 -31.22 5.64
N ARG A 101 1.80 -30.05 6.14
CA ARG A 101 0.87 -29.12 6.81
C ARG A 101 -0.19 -28.57 5.83
N TRP A 102 0.17 -28.25 4.60
CA TRP A 102 -0.80 -27.82 3.58
C TRP A 102 -1.82 -28.90 3.26
N VAL A 103 -1.39 -30.16 3.17
CA VAL A 103 -2.29 -31.31 2.99
C VAL A 103 -3.27 -31.45 4.17
N VAL A 104 -2.80 -31.26 5.40
CA VAL A 104 -3.68 -31.29 6.59
C VAL A 104 -4.72 -30.17 6.53
N LEU A 105 -4.34 -28.95 6.17
CA LEU A 105 -5.27 -27.83 6.05
C LEU A 105 -6.28 -28.06 4.92
N LEU A 106 -5.85 -28.57 3.77
CA LEU A 106 -6.76 -28.96 2.68
C LEU A 106 -7.77 -30.02 3.14
N ARG A 107 -7.34 -31.03 3.90
CA ARG A 107 -8.24 -32.05 4.45
C ARG A 107 -9.29 -31.43 5.37
N ARG A 108 -8.89 -30.53 6.27
CA ARG A 108 -9.83 -29.79 7.13
C ARG A 108 -10.82 -28.95 6.32
N ALA A 109 -10.34 -28.26 5.29
CA ALA A 109 -11.18 -27.50 4.36
C ALA A 109 -12.21 -28.39 3.63
N ARG A 110 -11.82 -29.63 3.27
CA ARG A 110 -12.74 -30.62 2.66
C ARG A 110 -13.76 -31.18 3.65
N LEU A 111 -13.39 -31.32 4.92
CA LEU A 111 -14.29 -31.82 5.97
C LEU A 111 -15.30 -30.76 6.44
N GLY A 112 -15.14 -29.49 6.01
CA GLY A 112 -15.97 -28.39 6.49
C GLY A 112 -15.75 -28.12 7.99
N GLU A 113 -14.58 -28.48 8.52
CA GLU A 113 -14.22 -28.15 9.89
C GLU A 113 -14.00 -26.64 10.00
N GLU A 114 -15.04 -25.91 10.39
CA GLU A 114 -14.91 -24.54 10.84
C GLU A 114 -13.92 -24.48 12.03
N PRO A 115 -13.10 -23.42 12.14
CA PRO A 115 -12.23 -23.28 13.29
C PRO A 115 -13.08 -23.31 14.57
N ALA A 116 -12.77 -24.25 15.47
CA ALA A 116 -13.35 -24.29 16.80
C ALA A 116 -13.13 -22.91 17.45
N SER A 117 -14.25 -22.20 17.68
CA SER A 117 -14.29 -20.90 18.36
C SER A 117 -13.91 -21.01 19.84
#